data_AF-A0AAU2X3X4-F1
#
_entry.id   AF-A0AAU2X3X4-F1
#
_cell.length_a   1.000
_cell.length_b   1.000
_cell.length_c   1.000
_cell.angle_alpha   90.00
_cell.angle_beta   90.00
_cell.angle_gamma   90.00
#
_symmetry.space_group_name_H-M   'P 1'
#
loop_
_entity.id
_entity.type
_entity.pdbx_description
1 polymer ?
#
loop_
_entity_poly.entity_id
_entity_poly.type
_entity_poly.pdbx_seq_one_letter_code
_entity_poly.pdbx_strand_id
1 'polypeptide(L)'
;MQLHGQAIRGIREARGISGRRLAQAIGVTPAYVSRLERGLVGASEETAALIAEFLDIPDDAIRAGGDMAIATGASPPEEDTRLYTPDEAALRLRVTKDWLIKRVRRGEAPHTRVGRQVLFSAGNLRAFIAMREVQPSARGRRAA
;
A
#
# COMPACT_ATOMS: atom_id res chain seq x y z
N MET A 1 2.34 -13.89 -23.00
CA MET A 1 3.23 -13.77 -21.83
C MET A 1 2.75 -14.66 -20.69
N GLN A 2 3.61 -14.97 -19.72
CA GLN A 2 3.22 -15.71 -18.52
C GLN A 2 2.73 -14.76 -17.42
N LEU A 3 1.64 -15.12 -16.73
CA LEU A 3 1.08 -14.38 -15.59
C LEU A 3 1.13 -15.21 -14.30
N HIS A 4 1.14 -14.53 -13.15
CA HIS A 4 1.02 -15.12 -11.82
C HIS A 4 -0.43 -15.55 -11.54
N GLY A 5 -0.86 -16.66 -12.15
CA GLY A 5 -2.25 -17.12 -12.09
C GLY A 5 -2.82 -17.29 -10.66
N GLN A 6 -2.01 -17.76 -9.71
CA GLN A 6 -2.45 -17.90 -8.31
C GLN A 6 -2.66 -16.55 -7.62
N ALA A 7 -1.86 -15.53 -7.95
CA ALA A 7 -2.03 -14.18 -7.41
C ALA A 7 -3.32 -13.55 -7.93
N ILE A 8 -3.59 -13.68 -9.24
CA ILE A 8 -4.85 -13.23 -9.86
C ILE A 8 -6.04 -13.86 -9.14
N ARG A 9 -5.99 -15.19 -8.91
CA ARG A 9 -7.05 -15.92 -8.20
C ARG A 9 -7.24 -15.40 -6.77
N GLY A 10 -6.16 -15.24 -6.01
CA GLY A 10 -6.21 -14.78 -4.63
C GLY A 10 -6.84 -13.38 -4.49
N ILE A 11 -6.42 -12.44 -5.34
CA ILE A 11 -6.97 -11.07 -5.36
C ILE A 11 -8.44 -11.08 -5.77
N ARG A 12 -8.79 -11.87 -6.79
CA ARG A 12 -10.16 -12.03 -7.27
C ARG A 12 -11.07 -12.55 -6.16
N GLU A 13 -10.65 -13.59 -5.45
CA GLU A 13 -11.42 -14.19 -4.35
C GLU A 13 -11.53 -13.26 -3.14
N ALA A 14 -10.45 -12.55 -2.78
CA ALA A 14 -10.46 -11.56 -1.70
C ALA A 14 -11.46 -10.40 -1.95
N ARG A 15 -11.71 -10.07 -3.22
CA ARG A 15 -12.68 -9.05 -3.64
C ARG A 15 -14.09 -9.60 -3.90
N GLY A 16 -14.34 -10.89 -3.63
CA GLY A 16 -15.64 -11.53 -3.86
C GLY A 16 -16.02 -11.66 -5.34
N ILE A 17 -15.05 -11.58 -6.25
CA ILE A 17 -15.27 -11.64 -7.69
C ILE A 17 -15.26 -13.11 -8.12
N SER A 18 -16.25 -13.54 -8.92
CA SER A 18 -16.25 -14.89 -9.49
C SER A 18 -15.38 -14.96 -10.76
N GLY A 19 -14.79 -16.12 -11.05
CA GLY A 19 -14.05 -16.32 -12.30
C GLY A 19 -14.89 -16.08 -13.56
N ARG A 20 -16.22 -16.33 -13.49
CA ARG A 20 -17.16 -15.99 -14.57
C ARG A 20 -17.31 -14.48 -14.77
N ARG A 21 -17.38 -13.71 -13.67
CA ARG A 21 -17.48 -12.25 -13.72
C ARG A 21 -16.22 -11.63 -14.32
N LEU A 22 -15.04 -12.12 -13.92
CA LEU A 22 -13.77 -11.71 -14.53
C LEU A 22 -13.77 -12.03 -16.04
N ALA A 23 -14.13 -13.27 -16.41
CA ALA A 23 -14.17 -13.69 -17.81
C ALA A 23 -15.08 -12.81 -18.67
N GLN A 24 -16.28 -12.50 -18.16
CA GLN A 24 -17.24 -11.63 -18.84
C GLN A 24 -16.70 -10.19 -19.00
N ALA A 25 -16.03 -9.65 -17.98
CA ALA A 25 -15.51 -8.29 -18.00
C ALA A 25 -14.39 -8.09 -19.03
N ILE A 26 -13.53 -9.10 -19.20
CA ILE A 26 -12.37 -9.03 -20.11
C ILE A 26 -12.64 -9.71 -21.47
N GLY A 27 -13.89 -10.12 -21.74
CA GLY A 27 -14.29 -10.68 -23.03
C GLY A 27 -13.72 -12.08 -23.36
N VAL A 28 -13.43 -12.89 -22.34
CA VAL A 28 -12.89 -14.27 -22.52
C VAL A 28 -13.81 -15.33 -21.94
N THR A 29 -13.48 -16.60 -22.16
CA THR A 29 -14.27 -17.71 -21.60
C THR A 29 -13.90 -18.00 -20.14
N PRO A 30 -14.86 -18.46 -19.30
CA PRO A 30 -14.55 -18.90 -17.93
C PRO A 30 -13.51 -20.03 -17.87
N ALA A 31 -13.47 -20.90 -18.89
CA ALA A 31 -12.47 -21.96 -19.01
C ALA A 31 -11.07 -21.39 -19.24
N TYR A 32 -10.94 -20.32 -20.03
CA TYR A 32 -9.68 -19.61 -20.21
C TYR A 32 -9.17 -19.01 -18.89
N VAL A 33 -10.03 -18.30 -18.15
CA VAL A 33 -9.67 -17.77 -16.81
C VAL A 33 -9.21 -18.89 -15.87
N SER A 34 -9.92 -20.02 -15.83
CA SER A 34 -9.51 -21.17 -15.00
C SER A 34 -8.14 -21.74 -15.37
N ARG A 35 -7.82 -21.80 -16.67
CA ARG A 35 -6.50 -22.27 -17.13
C ARG A 35 -5.41 -21.24 -16.82
N LEU A 36 -5.73 -19.95 -16.98
CA LEU A 36 -4.83 -18.84 -16.68
C LEU A 36 -4.45 -18.82 -15.20
N GLU A 37 -5.45 -18.93 -14.30
CA GLU A 37 -5.23 -18.95 -12.85
C GLU A 37 -4.39 -20.15 -12.39
N ARG A 38 -4.46 -21.27 -13.12
CA ARG A 38 -3.62 -22.45 -12.89
C ARG A 38 -2.24 -22.36 -13.55
N GLY A 39 -1.95 -21.27 -14.26
CA GLY A 39 -0.69 -21.08 -15.01
C GLY A 39 -0.56 -21.98 -16.25
N LEU A 40 -1.65 -22.60 -16.71
CA LEU A 40 -1.65 -23.54 -17.84
C LEU A 40 -1.66 -22.85 -19.21
N VAL A 41 -1.97 -21.55 -19.23
CA VAL A 41 -1.96 -20.71 -20.42
C VAL A 41 -1.41 -19.34 -20.06
N GLY A 42 -0.80 -18.68 -21.04
CA GLY A 42 -0.44 -17.27 -20.95
C GLY A 42 -1.56 -16.35 -21.45
N ALA A 43 -1.33 -15.05 -21.29
CA ALA A 43 -2.20 -13.97 -21.76
C ALA A 43 -1.50 -13.05 -22.78
N SER A 44 -2.27 -12.33 -23.59
CA SER A 44 -1.75 -11.21 -24.37
C SER A 44 -1.50 -9.99 -23.46
N GLU A 45 -0.76 -8.99 -23.96
CA GLU A 45 -0.60 -7.68 -23.27
C GLU A 45 -1.95 -7.03 -22.97
N GLU A 46 -2.85 -7.03 -23.95
CA GLU A 46 -4.21 -6.52 -23.80
C GLU A 46 -4.99 -7.25 -22.71
N THR A 47 -4.96 -8.60 -22.70
CA THR A 47 -5.65 -9.37 -21.66
C THR A 47 -5.06 -9.15 -20.27
N ALA A 48 -3.73 -9.00 -20.15
CA ALA A 48 -3.09 -8.67 -18.89
C ALA A 48 -3.54 -7.29 -18.37
N ALA A 49 -3.55 -6.27 -19.23
CA ALA A 49 -4.02 -4.93 -18.89
C ALA A 49 -5.48 -4.93 -18.43
N LEU A 50 -6.37 -5.63 -19.16
CA LEU A 50 -7.78 -5.75 -18.79
C LEU A 50 -7.99 -6.45 -17.43
N ILE A 51 -7.17 -7.46 -17.11
CA ILE A 51 -7.23 -8.14 -15.82
C ILE A 51 -6.77 -7.19 -14.70
N ALA A 52 -5.66 -6.46 -14.92
CA ALA A 52 -5.12 -5.52 -13.95
C ALA A 52 -6.09 -4.37 -13.66
N GLU A 53 -6.67 -3.78 -14.71
CA GLU A 53 -7.70 -2.74 -14.61
C GLU A 53 -8.94 -3.26 -13.86
N PHE A 54 -9.45 -4.43 -14.23
CA PHE A 54 -10.64 -4.99 -13.59
C PHE A 54 -10.41 -5.36 -12.12
N LEU A 55 -9.20 -5.81 -11.79
CA LEU A 55 -8.80 -6.10 -10.43
C LEU A 55 -8.24 -4.87 -9.72
N ASP A 56 -8.25 -3.67 -10.32
CA ASP A 56 -7.73 -2.41 -9.77
C ASP A 56 -6.41 -2.63 -9.01
N ILE A 57 -5.42 -3.11 -9.78
CA ILE A 57 -4.02 -3.34 -9.41
C ILE A 57 -3.13 -2.94 -10.58
N PRO A 58 -1.85 -2.60 -10.34
CA PRO A 58 -0.93 -2.33 -11.43
C PRO A 58 -0.62 -3.63 -12.22
N ASP A 59 -0.27 -3.48 -13.49
CA ASP A 59 -0.12 -4.60 -14.43
C ASP A 59 1.14 -5.45 -14.17
N ASP A 60 2.19 -4.84 -13.63
CA ASP A 60 3.41 -5.48 -13.15
C ASP A 60 3.14 -6.53 -12.06
N ALA A 61 2.19 -6.27 -11.16
CA ALA A 61 1.86 -7.14 -10.04
C ALA A 61 1.38 -8.54 -10.47
N ILE A 62 0.86 -8.68 -11.70
CA ILE A 62 0.38 -9.96 -12.23
C ILE A 62 1.32 -10.61 -13.25
N ARG A 63 2.37 -9.93 -13.72
CA ARG A 63 3.31 -10.44 -14.73
C ARG A 63 4.31 -11.42 -14.09
N ALA A 64 4.44 -12.63 -14.65
CA ALA A 64 5.33 -13.68 -14.11
C ALA A 64 6.83 -13.52 -14.42
N GLY A 65 7.24 -12.34 -14.88
CA GLY A 65 8.61 -12.08 -15.35
C GLY A 65 9.07 -10.63 -15.25
N GLY A 66 8.37 -9.80 -14.47
CA GLY A 66 8.95 -8.55 -13.96
C GLY A 66 9.66 -8.87 -12.65
N ASP A 67 10.83 -8.26 -12.43
CA ASP A 67 11.56 -8.36 -11.18
C ASP A 67 10.59 -8.33 -10.00
N MET A 68 10.71 -9.32 -9.13
CA MET A 68 9.92 -9.48 -7.92
C MET A 68 10.31 -8.39 -6.93
N ALA A 69 9.91 -7.16 -7.23
CA ALA A 69 10.17 -5.96 -6.46
C ALA A 69 8.91 -5.08 -6.49
N ILE A 70 8.08 -5.32 -5.47
CA ILE A 70 7.20 -4.35 -4.82
C ILE A 70 5.99 -3.84 -5.63
N ALA A 71 4.78 -4.32 -5.29
CA ALA A 71 3.64 -3.43 -4.97
C ALA A 71 2.35 -4.22 -4.68
N THR A 72 2.06 -4.46 -3.40
CA THR A 72 0.76 -4.12 -2.78
C THR A 72 0.87 -4.43 -1.28
N GLY A 73 0.86 -3.37 -0.45
CA GLY A 73 0.51 -3.45 0.97
C GLY A 73 1.64 -3.51 2.00
N ALA A 74 2.88 -3.70 1.59
CA ALA A 74 4.03 -3.48 2.46
C ALA A 74 4.82 -2.31 1.90
N SER A 75 4.94 -1.21 2.67
CA SER A 75 6.06 -0.30 2.49
C SER A 75 7.34 -1.14 2.31
N PRO A 76 8.31 -0.71 1.48
CA PRO A 76 9.59 -1.41 1.36
C PRO A 76 10.07 -1.79 2.77
N PRO A 77 10.57 -3.01 3.02
CA PRO A 77 11.06 -3.39 4.35
C PRO A 77 12.13 -2.42 4.89
N GLU A 78 12.74 -1.63 4.00
CA GLU A 78 13.60 -0.49 4.31
C GLU A 78 12.87 0.64 5.05
N GLU A 79 11.63 0.98 4.69
CA GLU A 79 10.88 2.10 5.26
C GLU A 79 10.44 1.82 6.70
N ASP A 80 10.11 0.57 7.02
CA ASP A 80 9.76 0.14 8.37
C ASP A 80 10.97 0.09 9.32
N THR A 81 12.16 -0.12 8.74
CA THR A 81 13.43 -0.08 9.48
C THR A 81 14.03 1.33 9.54
N ARG A 82 13.67 2.22 8.59
CA ARG A 82 14.20 3.58 8.51
C ARG A 82 13.71 4.43 9.67
N LEU A 83 14.69 5.03 10.34
CA LEU A 83 14.47 6.04 11.35
C LEU A 83 14.54 7.42 10.73
N TYR A 84 13.49 8.19 10.91
CA TYR A 84 13.36 9.56 10.45
C TYR A 84 13.85 10.53 11.52
N THR A 85 14.60 11.54 11.09
CA THR A 85 14.88 12.71 11.90
C THR A 85 13.59 13.49 12.17
N PRO A 86 13.55 14.39 13.18
CA PRO A 86 12.39 15.22 13.43
C PRO A 86 11.96 16.08 12.23
N ASP A 87 12.91 16.53 11.41
CA ASP A 87 12.63 17.29 10.19
C ASP A 87 11.91 16.43 9.14
N GLU A 88 12.43 15.24 8.85
CA GLU A 88 11.83 14.31 7.89
C GLU A 88 10.46 13.81 8.35
N ALA A 89 10.31 13.55 9.66
CA ALA A 89 9.05 13.17 10.27
C ALA A 89 8.00 14.27 10.15
N ALA A 90 8.39 15.53 10.40
CA ALA A 90 7.50 16.68 10.28
C ALA A 90 7.03 16.90 8.83
N LEU A 91 7.94 16.75 7.85
CA LEU A 91 7.62 16.84 6.44
C LEU A 91 6.59 15.77 6.02
N ARG A 92 6.79 14.51 6.47
CA ARG A 92 5.84 13.42 6.20
C ARG A 92 4.47 13.66 6.83
N LEU A 93 4.43 14.17 8.05
CA LEU A 93 3.20 14.49 8.76
C LEU A 93 2.55 15.81 8.29
N ARG A 94 3.19 16.56 7.38
CA ARG A 94 2.79 17.91 6.95
C ARG A 94 2.58 18.88 8.12
N VAL A 95 3.45 18.81 9.12
CA VAL A 95 3.47 19.70 10.28
C VAL A 95 4.81 20.42 10.36
N THR A 96 4.91 21.44 11.21
CA THR A 96 6.21 22.07 11.47
C THR A 96 7.03 21.23 12.44
N LYS A 97 8.36 21.24 12.26
CA LYS A 97 9.31 20.57 13.16
C LYS A 97 9.14 21.00 14.62
N ASP A 98 9.06 22.30 14.88
CA ASP A 98 8.91 22.83 16.23
C ASP A 98 7.64 22.33 16.93
N TRP A 99 6.55 22.22 16.16
CA TRP A 99 5.32 21.64 16.66
C TRP A 99 5.50 20.17 17.05
N LEU A 100 6.17 19.38 16.20
CA LEU A 100 6.42 17.97 16.46
C LEU A 100 7.34 17.77 17.67
N ILE A 101 8.42 18.55 17.78
CA ILE A 101 9.34 18.54 18.92
C ILE A 101 8.61 18.91 20.22
N LYS A 102 7.74 19.92 20.20
CA LYS A 102 6.95 20.31 21.38
C LYS A 102 6.04 19.17 21.84
N ARG A 103 5.47 18.40 20.91
CA ARG A 103 4.61 17.24 21.19
C ARG A 103 5.41 16.08 21.82
N VAL A 104 6.60 15.77 21.29
CA VAL A 104 7.51 14.78 21.88
C VAL A 104 7.91 15.17 23.31
N ARG A 105 8.27 16.44 23.55
CA ARG A 105 8.64 16.92 24.89
C ARG A 105 7.51 16.77 25.91
N ARG A 106 6.25 16.83 25.46
CA ARG A 106 5.05 16.65 26.28
C ARG A 106 4.64 15.19 26.42
N GLY A 107 5.35 14.25 25.78
CA GLY A 107 5.03 12.82 25.78
C GLY A 107 3.81 12.46 24.93
N GLU A 108 3.39 13.35 24.03
CA GLU A 108 2.13 13.22 23.27
C GLU A 108 2.35 12.76 21.81
N ALA A 109 3.58 12.36 21.48
CA ALA A 109 3.96 11.76 20.20
C ALA A 109 4.92 10.59 20.45
N PRO A 110 4.67 9.41 19.89
CA PRO A 110 5.58 8.28 20.00
C PRO A 110 6.89 8.59 19.27
N HIS A 111 8.01 8.19 19.88
CA HIS A 111 9.35 8.38 19.34
C HIS A 111 10.25 7.22 19.73
N THR A 112 11.32 7.03 18.96
CA THR A 112 12.38 6.07 19.24
C THR A 112 13.62 6.86 19.67
N ARG A 113 14.19 6.52 20.83
CA ARG A 113 15.47 7.10 21.27
C ARG A 113 16.61 6.22 20.80
N VAL A 114 17.51 6.79 20.01
CA VAL A 114 18.76 6.13 19.60
C VAL A 114 19.92 6.99 20.07
N GLY A 115 20.59 6.54 21.13
CA GLY A 115 21.59 7.34 21.84
C GLY A 115 21.00 8.67 22.34
N ARG A 116 21.61 9.79 21.94
CA ARG A 116 21.20 11.16 22.32
C ARG A 116 20.16 11.76 21.36
N GLN A 117 19.83 11.07 20.26
CA GLN A 117 18.91 11.57 19.24
C GLN A 117 17.49 11.00 19.41
N VAL A 118 16.51 11.83 19.09
CA VAL A 118 15.10 11.45 19.00
C VAL A 118 14.78 11.23 17.53
N LEU A 119 14.35 10.02 17.19
CA LEU A 119 14.01 9.61 15.84
C LEU A 119 12.58 9.04 15.80
N PHE A 120 12.04 8.89 14.60
CA PHE A 120 10.70 8.36 14.37
C PHE A 120 10.78 7.18 13.42
N SER A 121 10.29 6.01 13.81
CA SER A 121 10.08 4.92 12.85
C SER A 121 8.81 5.17 12.04
N ALA A 122 8.64 4.47 10.92
CA ALA A 122 7.36 4.45 10.21
C ALA A 122 6.20 4.00 11.12
N GLY A 123 6.45 3.08 12.05
CA GLY A 123 5.48 2.68 13.08
C GLY A 123 5.07 3.83 14.01
N ASN A 124 6.01 4.68 14.44
CA ASN A 124 5.71 5.85 15.27
C ASN A 124 4.85 6.87 14.52
N LEU A 125 5.17 7.12 13.24
CA LEU A 125 4.38 8.03 12.41
C LEU A 125 2.96 7.50 12.18
N ARG A 126 2.83 6.20 11.86
CA ARG A 126 1.53 5.52 11.71
C ARG A 126 0.70 5.57 13.00
N ALA A 127 1.32 5.27 14.15
CA ALA A 127 0.65 5.35 15.45
C ALA A 127 0.21 6.79 15.77
N PHE A 128 1.01 7.80 15.43
CA PHE A 128 0.66 9.20 15.64
C PHE A 128 -0.55 9.64 14.79
N ILE A 129 -0.60 9.22 13.53
CA ILE A 129 -1.76 9.45 12.64
C ILE A 129 -3.00 8.76 13.23
N ALA A 130 -2.91 7.47 13.57
CA ALA A 130 -4.01 6.70 14.14
C ALA A 130 -4.52 7.30 15.47
N MET A 131 -3.63 7.75 16.36
CA MET A 131 -4.00 8.43 17.62
C MET A 131 -4.80 9.72 17.39
N ARG A 132 -4.54 10.42 16.27
CA ARG A 132 -5.26 11.65 15.92
C ARG A 132 -6.51 11.41 15.08
N GLU A 133 -6.57 10.34 14.28
CA GLU A 133 -7.79 9.93 13.57
C GLU A 133 -8.90 9.50 14.55
N VAL A 134 -8.55 8.97 15.73
CA VAL A 134 -9.49 8.62 16.81
C VAL A 134 -10.04 9.84 17.56
N GLN A 135 -9.39 11.01 17.47
CA GLN A 135 -9.98 12.26 17.94
C GLN A 135 -10.58 12.99 16.74
N PRO A 136 -11.91 12.93 16.50
CA PRO A 136 -12.50 13.62 15.37
C PRO A 136 -12.18 15.11 15.48
N SER A 137 -11.34 15.57 14.56
CA SER A 137 -11.12 16.96 14.15
C SER A 137 -11.48 18.01 15.22
N ALA A 138 -10.65 18.15 16.25
CA ALA A 138 -10.76 19.28 17.16
C ALA A 138 -9.92 20.47 16.64
N ARG A 139 -10.67 21.43 16.06
CA ARG A 139 -10.33 22.84 15.73
C ARG A 139 -9.55 23.07 14.42
N GLY A 140 -10.03 23.87 13.47
CA GLY A 140 -11.02 24.95 13.55
C GLY A 140 -10.40 26.29 13.96
N ARG A 141 -10.07 27.09 12.93
CA ARG A 141 -10.07 28.56 12.84
C ARG A 141 -8.88 29.39 13.40
N ARG A 142 -8.27 30.17 12.50
CA ARG A 142 -8.08 31.65 12.55
C ARG A 142 -8.27 32.15 11.11
N ALA A 143 -9.35 32.85 10.76
CA ALA A 143 -9.68 34.25 11.04
C ALA A 143 -8.76 35.21 10.27
N ALA A 144 -9.26 35.68 9.12
CA ALA A 144 -8.98 36.98 8.52
C ALA A 144 -10.35 37.65 8.31
#